data_AF-A0A853DKR9-F1
#
_entry.id   AF-A0A853DKR9-F1
#
_cell.length_a   1.000
_cell.length_b   1.000
_cell.length_c   1.000
_cell.angle_alpha   90.00
_cell.angle_beta   90.00
_cell.angle_gamma   90.00
#
_symmetry.space_group_name_H-M   'P 1'
#
loop_
_entity.id
_entity.type
_entity.pdbx_description
1 polymer ?
#
loop_
_entity_poly.entity_id
_entity_poly.type
_entity_poly.pdbx_seq_one_letter_code
_entity_poly.pdbx_strand_id
1 'polypeptide(L)'
;MSDISATEGLGPKRVTYGNLRQPKVPGLFGLPPVFLAGVGLAALVLIGVSISGHLLLGLGLILVTLAVSGVMLIPHPSGLNPYVRTARWARHRRAEKAGLTMLRQGPVGHTPDGKVRLPGLAAASELTQWRDSLGQPFGLISIPSTHHHTVVIECHAAGTGGVDQHVIDSQVAHWGAWLAGLGQTGDIVAAAAVVETAPDTGHRLRRAAFADLDASSPAFSQKVLTDSVAGAAGSAVITTRLTVTFTGKPSIEGARGKAITTAQMAEEIGTRLPSLLDGLKATGAGTGCRPCTAQELVDTVRVAYDPSVAADVEEARTKDGTGLSWDQAGPVAAHAGYDHYEHESAVSCSWQMTAPPRGVFYDSTLAGLLAPHRDLTRKRVAILYRPQTPEQSADAVDRDVKNTTWAASEGRRVTARKSQDKKAAEKTEQEEAAGASLVRFGIVVTATVLDPELLPLARKTVASSLAAPARLRLRSAKGSQDVAFAASLPIGLVLPEHMTLPTSIREAM
;
A
#
# COMPACT_ATOMS: atom_id res chain seq x y z
N MET A 1 -11.46 -17.46 60.20
CA MET A 1 -11.03 -16.10 59.84
C MET A 1 -9.99 -16.26 58.75
N SER A 2 -10.45 -16.37 57.51
CA SER A 2 -10.66 -15.27 56.55
C SER A 2 -9.42 -15.14 55.66
N ASP A 3 -9.48 -15.74 54.48
CA ASP A 3 -9.22 -15.02 53.23
C ASP A 3 -9.68 -15.86 52.04
N ILE A 4 -10.95 -15.62 51.68
CA ILE A 4 -11.46 -15.85 50.33
C ILE A 4 -10.97 -14.65 49.53
N SER A 5 -9.84 -14.76 48.82
CA SER A 5 -9.51 -13.82 47.76
C SER A 5 -10.11 -14.34 46.46
N ALA A 6 -11.30 -13.86 46.15
CA ALA A 6 -11.95 -14.01 44.87
C ALA A 6 -10.97 -13.63 43.75
N THR A 7 -10.70 -14.56 42.84
CA THR A 7 -10.18 -14.24 41.50
C THR A 7 -11.31 -13.59 40.70
N GLU A 8 -11.56 -12.31 41.00
CA GLU A 8 -12.34 -11.43 40.15
C GLU A 8 -11.54 -11.10 38.88
N GLY A 9 -12.12 -11.39 37.71
CA GLY A 9 -11.94 -10.56 36.52
C GLY A 9 -10.76 -10.85 35.59
N LEU A 10 -10.59 -12.08 35.09
CA LEU A 10 -9.94 -12.27 33.78
C LEU A 10 -11.01 -12.15 32.69
N GLY A 11 -11.22 -10.93 32.20
CA GLY A 11 -11.92 -10.73 30.93
C GLY A 11 -11.27 -11.58 29.81
N PRO A 12 -11.98 -11.86 28.71
CA PRO A 12 -11.47 -12.71 27.64
C PRO A 12 -10.08 -12.23 27.19
N LYS A 13 -9.09 -13.13 27.23
CA LYS A 13 -7.70 -12.85 26.85
C LYS A 13 -7.66 -12.49 25.36
N ARG A 14 -7.51 -11.20 25.08
CA ARG A 14 -7.47 -10.65 23.72
C ARG A 14 -6.38 -11.32 22.88
N VAL A 15 -6.72 -11.69 21.64
CA VAL A 15 -5.76 -12.26 20.69
C VAL A 15 -4.66 -11.24 20.41
N THR A 16 -3.42 -11.73 20.47
CA THR A 16 -2.21 -10.96 20.25
C THR A 16 -1.57 -11.37 18.93
N TYR A 17 -1.28 -10.39 18.08
CA TYR A 17 -0.56 -10.57 16.83
C TYR A 17 0.90 -10.13 16.98
N GLY A 18 1.76 -10.64 16.12
CA GLY A 18 3.19 -10.41 16.21
C GLY A 18 3.97 -11.17 15.15
N ASN A 19 5.25 -11.41 15.43
CA ASN A 19 6.14 -12.20 14.57
C ASN A 19 6.24 -11.69 13.11
N LEU A 20 6.14 -10.37 12.93
CA LEU A 20 6.32 -9.78 11.61
C LEU A 20 7.79 -9.78 11.24
N ARG A 21 8.13 -10.51 10.18
CA ARG A 21 9.50 -10.71 9.74
C ARG A 21 9.81 -9.84 8.53
N GLN A 22 11.02 -9.28 8.53
CA GLN A 22 11.57 -8.61 7.36
C GLN A 22 12.51 -9.60 6.67
N PRO A 23 12.31 -9.92 5.38
CA PRO A 23 13.26 -10.72 4.61
C PRO A 23 14.63 -10.03 4.68
N LYS A 24 15.64 -10.75 5.15
CA LYS A 24 17.03 -10.27 5.21
C LYS A 24 17.95 -11.38 4.77
N VAL A 25 18.92 -11.03 3.93
CA VAL A 25 20.05 -11.90 3.65
C VAL A 25 21.10 -11.67 4.76
N PRO A 26 21.56 -12.72 5.47
CA PRO A 26 22.59 -12.57 6.48
C PRO A 26 23.89 -12.14 5.80
N GLY A 27 24.53 -11.14 6.40
CA GLY A 27 25.87 -10.70 6.03
C GLY A 27 26.93 -11.47 6.81
N LEU A 28 28.14 -11.61 6.27
CA LEU A 28 29.27 -12.23 6.97
C LEU A 28 29.90 -11.22 7.93
N PHE A 29 30.17 -11.63 9.18
CA PHE A 29 30.69 -10.78 10.27
C PHE A 29 29.85 -9.52 10.53
N GLY A 30 28.55 -9.55 10.22
CA GLY A 30 27.65 -8.39 10.32
C GLY A 30 27.83 -7.36 9.20
N LEU A 31 28.63 -7.66 8.17
CA LEU A 31 28.78 -6.84 6.97
C LEU A 31 27.80 -7.27 5.88
N PRO A 32 27.05 -6.35 5.26
CA PRO A 32 26.12 -6.68 4.18
C PRO A 32 26.81 -7.42 3.01
N PRO A 33 26.14 -8.36 2.32
CA PRO A 33 26.71 -9.09 1.17
C PRO A 33 27.28 -8.18 0.07
N VAL A 34 26.65 -7.03 -0.17
CA VAL A 34 27.11 -6.02 -1.13
C VAL A 34 28.47 -5.43 -0.75
N PHE A 35 28.73 -5.23 0.54
CA PHE A 35 30.02 -4.75 1.02
C PHE A 35 31.12 -5.78 0.74
N LEU A 36 30.85 -7.06 1.02
CA LEU A 36 31.77 -8.16 0.76
C LEU A 36 32.06 -8.33 -0.74
N ALA A 37 31.03 -8.21 -1.58
CA ALA A 37 31.20 -8.20 -3.03
C ALA A 37 32.05 -7.01 -3.51
N GLY A 38 31.86 -5.82 -2.92
CA GLY A 38 32.68 -4.64 -3.18
C GLY A 38 34.14 -4.84 -2.80
N VAL A 39 34.42 -5.44 -1.64
CA VAL A 39 35.79 -5.80 -1.21
C VAL A 39 36.39 -6.86 -2.13
N GLY A 40 35.62 -7.87 -2.54
CA GLY A 40 36.06 -8.89 -3.49
C GLY A 40 36.40 -8.31 -4.86
N LEU A 41 35.58 -7.40 -5.38
CA LEU A 41 35.84 -6.67 -6.61
C LEU A 41 37.09 -5.80 -6.49
N ALA A 42 37.27 -5.08 -5.37
CA ALA A 42 38.46 -4.29 -5.11
C ALA A 42 39.73 -5.16 -5.11
N ALA A 43 39.67 -6.35 -4.52
CA ALA A 43 40.76 -7.31 -4.52
C ALA A 43 41.07 -7.84 -5.93
N LEU A 44 40.05 -8.15 -6.73
CA LEU A 44 40.23 -8.57 -8.13
C LEU A 44 40.86 -7.47 -8.98
N VAL A 45 40.42 -6.22 -8.81
CA VAL A 45 41.02 -5.09 -9.52
C VAL A 45 42.46 -4.84 -9.06
N LEU A 46 42.76 -4.98 -7.77
CA LEU A 46 44.14 -4.91 -7.28
C LEU A 46 45.02 -5.96 -7.97
N ILE A 47 44.57 -7.21 -8.04
CA ILE A 47 45.31 -8.30 -8.67
C ILE A 47 45.56 -7.96 -10.14
N GLY A 48 44.53 -7.53 -10.88
CA GLY A 48 44.66 -7.14 -12.29
C GLY A 48 45.64 -5.99 -12.52
N VAL A 49 45.55 -4.93 -11.70
CA VAL A 49 46.42 -3.75 -11.81
C VAL A 49 47.86 -4.05 -11.35
N SER A 50 48.04 -4.98 -10.41
CA SER A 50 49.36 -5.44 -9.97
C SER A 50 50.08 -6.22 -11.08
N ILE A 51 49.34 -7.01 -11.86
CA ILE A 51 49.88 -7.72 -13.03
C ILE A 51 50.33 -6.74 -14.13
N SER A 52 49.64 -5.61 -14.28
CA SER A 52 49.98 -4.56 -15.26
C SER A 52 51.07 -3.58 -14.79
N GLY A 53 51.67 -3.77 -13.62
CA GLY A 53 52.77 -2.93 -13.12
C GLY A 53 52.37 -1.54 -12.59
N HIS A 54 51.07 -1.23 -12.50
CA HIS A 54 50.56 0.08 -12.08
C HIS A 54 50.06 0.09 -10.62
N LEU A 55 50.87 -0.42 -9.69
CA LEU A 55 50.46 -0.69 -8.30
C LEU A 55 49.87 0.52 -7.55
N LEU A 56 50.40 1.73 -7.79
CA LEU A 56 49.91 2.98 -7.17
C LEU A 56 48.47 3.32 -7.60
N LEU A 57 48.13 3.05 -8.86
CA LEU A 57 46.78 3.23 -9.40
C LEU A 57 45.80 2.22 -8.79
N GLY A 58 46.25 0.98 -8.59
CA GLY A 58 45.48 -0.07 -7.93
C GLY A 58 45.19 0.25 -6.47
N LEU A 59 46.20 0.72 -5.73
CA LEU A 59 46.05 1.15 -4.34
C LEU A 59 45.07 2.33 -4.19
N GLY A 60 45.15 3.32 -5.10
CA GLY A 60 44.23 4.44 -5.15
C GLY A 60 42.78 3.98 -5.36
N LEU A 61 42.54 3.03 -6.27
CA LEU A 61 41.21 2.50 -6.55
C LEU A 61 40.63 1.72 -5.34
N ILE A 62 41.46 0.97 -4.62
CA ILE A 62 41.04 0.27 -3.40
C ILE A 62 40.64 1.25 -2.32
N LEU A 63 41.45 2.27 -2.07
CA LEU A 63 41.13 3.31 -1.09
C LEU A 63 39.79 3.98 -1.41
N VAL A 64 39.55 4.29 -2.69
CA VAL A 64 38.26 4.82 -3.15
C VAL A 64 37.13 3.81 -2.91
N THR A 65 37.32 2.54 -3.28
CA THR A 65 36.29 1.50 -3.14
C THR A 65 35.96 1.22 -1.67
N LEU A 66 36.96 1.15 -0.80
CA LEU A 66 36.80 0.99 0.65
C LEU A 66 36.18 2.23 1.27
N ALA A 67 36.55 3.44 0.86
CA ALA A 67 35.94 4.67 1.35
C ALA A 67 34.45 4.74 0.96
N VAL A 68 34.11 4.47 -0.31
CA VAL A 68 32.73 4.43 -0.80
C VAL A 68 31.92 3.34 -0.08
N SER A 69 32.49 2.15 0.10
CA SER A 69 31.84 1.03 0.78
C SER A 69 31.72 1.28 2.29
N GLY A 70 32.70 1.94 2.91
CA GLY A 70 32.68 2.32 4.32
C GLY A 70 31.58 3.31 4.66
N VAL A 71 31.28 4.26 3.74
CA VAL A 71 30.12 5.16 3.88
C VAL A 71 28.79 4.39 3.90
N MET A 72 28.71 3.20 3.27
CA MET A 72 27.51 2.35 3.32
C MET A 72 27.28 1.69 4.68
N LEU A 73 28.33 1.56 5.51
CA LEU A 73 28.25 0.92 6.82
C LEU A 73 27.76 1.87 7.93
N ILE A 74 27.65 3.18 7.67
CA ILE A 74 27.24 4.15 8.69
C ILE A 74 25.73 4.03 8.94
N PRO A 75 25.30 3.50 10.11
CA PRO A 75 23.89 3.32 10.39
C PRO A 75 23.24 4.68 10.62
N HIS A 76 22.28 5.06 9.77
CA HIS A 76 21.52 6.29 9.96
C HIS A 76 20.24 6.00 10.77
N PRO A 77 19.87 6.86 11.74
CA PRO A 77 18.60 6.76 12.50
C PRO A 77 17.31 6.61 11.65
N SER A 78 17.37 6.97 10.36
CA SER A 78 16.23 6.97 9.44
C SER A 78 16.04 5.62 8.72
N GLY A 79 16.99 4.69 8.84
CA GLY A 79 16.93 3.38 8.19
C GLY A 79 17.23 3.37 6.68
N LEU A 80 17.67 4.49 6.10
CA LEU A 80 18.27 4.51 4.75
C LEU A 80 19.72 4.99 4.86
N ASN A 81 20.59 4.32 4.11
CA ASN A 81 21.99 4.72 4.01
C ASN A 81 22.11 6.12 3.39
N PRO A 82 23.11 6.92 3.82
CA PRO A 82 23.27 8.31 3.36
C PRO A 82 23.37 8.44 1.84
N TYR A 83 23.99 7.45 1.16
CA TYR A 83 24.08 7.43 -0.30
C TYR A 83 22.71 7.31 -1.00
N VAL A 84 21.74 6.60 -0.41
CA VAL A 84 20.39 6.47 -0.99
C VAL A 84 19.70 7.83 -0.97
N ARG A 85 19.90 8.61 0.10
CA ARG A 85 19.32 9.96 0.22
C ARG A 85 19.92 10.92 -0.81
N THR A 86 21.24 10.94 -0.93
CA THR A 86 21.93 11.81 -1.91
C THR A 86 21.60 11.40 -3.34
N ALA A 87 21.57 10.10 -3.65
CA ALA A 87 21.19 9.60 -4.97
C ALA A 87 19.72 9.91 -5.32
N ARG A 88 18.79 9.85 -4.36
CA ARG A 88 17.39 10.25 -4.57
C ARG A 88 17.27 11.74 -4.84
N TRP A 89 17.93 12.57 -4.02
CA TRP A 89 17.94 14.01 -4.20
C TRP A 89 18.58 14.43 -5.54
N ALA A 90 19.70 13.82 -5.91
CA ALA A 90 20.36 14.10 -7.18
C ALA A 90 19.50 13.69 -8.38
N ARG A 91 18.85 12.52 -8.32
CA ARG A 91 17.89 12.09 -9.36
C ARG A 91 16.71 13.04 -9.47
N HIS A 92 16.14 13.45 -8.34
CA HIS A 92 15.03 14.39 -8.32
C HIS A 92 15.43 15.75 -8.93
N ARG A 93 16.57 16.31 -8.53
CA ARG A 93 17.09 17.56 -9.13
C ARG A 93 17.35 17.43 -10.63
N ARG A 94 17.81 16.27 -11.10
CA ARG A 94 17.96 16.03 -12.54
C ARG A 94 16.62 15.99 -13.24
N ALA A 95 15.61 15.34 -12.66
CA ALA A 95 14.26 15.29 -13.19
C ALA A 95 13.62 16.69 -13.24
N GLU A 96 13.80 17.48 -12.19
CA GLU A 96 13.34 18.87 -12.11
C GLU A 96 13.98 19.74 -13.21
N LYS A 97 15.30 19.67 -13.37
CA LYS A 97 16.02 20.36 -14.46
C LYS A 97 15.60 19.91 -15.86
N ALA A 98 15.18 18.65 -16.01
CA ALA A 98 14.67 18.10 -17.25
C ALA A 98 13.18 18.38 -17.47
N GLY A 99 12.50 19.08 -16.55
CA GLY A 99 11.07 19.35 -16.63
C GLY A 99 10.17 18.13 -16.40
N LEU A 100 10.72 17.00 -15.98
CA LEU A 100 10.00 15.73 -15.81
C LEU A 100 9.12 15.70 -14.54
N THR A 101 9.28 16.66 -13.64
CA THR A 101 8.47 16.79 -12.42
C THR A 101 7.16 17.53 -12.65
N MET A 102 7.02 18.22 -13.79
CA MET A 102 5.82 18.98 -14.13
C MET A 102 5.02 18.23 -15.18
N LEU A 103 3.73 18.05 -14.88
CA LEU A 103 2.75 17.48 -15.78
C LEU A 103 1.80 18.59 -16.23
N ARG A 104 1.61 18.72 -17.55
CA ARG A 104 0.61 19.59 -18.18
C ARG A 104 -0.09 18.80 -19.28
N GLN A 105 -1.35 18.47 -19.06
CA GLN A 105 -2.18 17.68 -19.96
C GLN A 105 -3.33 18.52 -20.53
N GLY A 106 -4.13 17.92 -21.40
CA GLY A 106 -5.27 18.57 -22.04
C GLY A 106 -4.94 19.26 -23.37
N PRO A 107 -5.93 19.90 -24.01
CA PRO A 107 -5.78 20.50 -25.34
C PRO A 107 -4.72 21.60 -25.44
N VAL A 108 -4.44 22.28 -24.32
CA VAL A 108 -3.41 23.33 -24.19
C VAL A 108 -2.12 22.81 -23.54
N GLY A 109 -2.06 21.52 -23.22
CA GLY A 109 -0.93 20.87 -22.56
C GLY A 109 0.08 20.26 -23.52
N HIS A 110 1.01 19.47 -22.97
CA HIS A 110 2.05 18.77 -23.72
C HIS A 110 1.62 17.36 -24.19
N THR A 111 0.39 16.94 -23.90
CA THR A 111 -0.18 15.68 -24.36
C THR A 111 -0.61 15.80 -25.83
N PRO A 112 -0.02 15.03 -26.77
CA PRO A 112 -0.26 15.20 -28.21
C PRO A 112 -1.71 15.02 -28.65
N ASP A 113 -2.50 14.27 -27.89
CA ASP A 113 -3.90 13.95 -28.18
C ASP A 113 -4.90 14.71 -27.31
N GLY A 114 -4.43 15.66 -26.51
CA GLY A 114 -5.28 16.53 -25.70
C GLY A 114 -6.02 15.82 -24.55
N LYS A 115 -5.69 14.56 -24.25
CA LYS A 115 -6.34 13.76 -23.19
C LYS A 115 -5.74 14.05 -21.81
N VAL A 116 -6.51 13.75 -20.75
CA VAL A 116 -6.14 13.99 -19.34
C VAL A 116 -5.99 12.66 -18.60
N ARG A 117 -5.00 11.87 -19.04
CA ARG A 117 -4.75 10.52 -18.54
C ARG A 117 -4.14 10.53 -17.14
N LEU A 118 -4.24 9.40 -16.43
CA LEU A 118 -3.46 9.21 -15.22
C LEU A 118 -1.95 9.42 -15.47
N PRO A 119 -1.20 9.99 -14.52
CA PRO A 119 0.24 10.21 -14.68
C PRO A 119 1.09 9.02 -14.23
N GLY A 120 2.38 9.09 -14.58
CA GLY A 120 3.42 8.21 -14.05
C GLY A 120 3.18 6.73 -14.33
N LEU A 121 3.25 5.90 -13.28
CA LEU A 121 3.11 4.44 -13.38
C LEU A 121 1.74 3.99 -13.91
N ALA A 122 0.72 4.83 -13.78
CA ALA A 122 -0.63 4.53 -14.23
C ALA A 122 -0.94 5.10 -15.62
N ALA A 123 0.02 5.74 -16.29
CA ALA A 123 -0.23 6.40 -17.58
C ALA A 123 -0.66 5.47 -18.71
N ALA A 124 -0.15 4.23 -18.72
CA ALA A 124 -0.54 3.20 -19.69
C ALA A 124 -1.75 2.39 -19.23
N SER A 125 -2.40 2.75 -18.12
CA SER A 125 -3.55 1.96 -17.64
C SER A 125 -4.77 2.15 -18.53
N GLU A 126 -5.47 1.05 -18.76
CA GLU A 126 -6.71 0.98 -19.52
C GLU A 126 -7.82 0.45 -18.62
N LEU A 127 -9.05 0.96 -18.79
CA LEU A 127 -10.21 0.51 -18.03
C LEU A 127 -11.25 -0.05 -19.00
N THR A 128 -11.71 -1.27 -18.73
CA THR A 128 -12.76 -1.95 -19.47
C THR A 128 -13.84 -2.43 -18.52
N GLN A 129 -15.07 -2.63 -19.02
CA GLN A 129 -16.18 -3.14 -18.22
C GLN A 129 -16.63 -4.51 -18.73
N TRP A 130 -16.82 -5.44 -17.80
CA TRP A 130 -17.19 -6.81 -18.06
C TRP A 130 -18.32 -7.25 -17.12
N ARG A 131 -18.80 -8.48 -17.27
CA ARG A 131 -19.79 -9.09 -16.37
C ARG A 131 -19.23 -10.36 -15.78
N ASP A 132 -19.52 -10.58 -14.49
CA ASP A 132 -19.18 -11.83 -13.82
C ASP A 132 -20.16 -12.96 -14.19
N SER A 133 -19.93 -14.16 -13.66
CA SER A 133 -20.81 -15.32 -13.89
C SER A 133 -22.23 -15.17 -13.33
N LEU A 134 -22.47 -14.18 -12.46
CA LEU A 134 -23.79 -13.81 -11.93
C LEU A 134 -24.43 -12.63 -12.67
N GLY A 135 -23.79 -12.16 -13.76
CA GLY A 135 -24.25 -11.05 -14.57
C GLY A 135 -23.99 -9.66 -13.98
N GLN A 136 -23.30 -9.54 -12.84
CA GLN A 136 -22.97 -8.26 -12.22
C GLN A 136 -21.84 -7.55 -12.99
N PRO A 137 -21.97 -6.25 -13.29
CA PRO A 137 -20.93 -5.50 -13.97
C PRO A 137 -19.72 -5.27 -13.07
N PHE A 138 -18.52 -5.41 -13.61
CA PHE A 138 -17.28 -5.04 -12.93
C PHE A 138 -16.31 -4.33 -13.87
N GLY A 139 -15.57 -3.37 -13.33
CA GLY A 139 -14.46 -2.69 -14.01
C GLY A 139 -13.16 -3.49 -13.88
N LEU A 140 -12.41 -3.58 -14.98
CA LEU A 140 -11.11 -4.22 -15.05
C LEU A 140 -10.05 -3.20 -15.49
N ILE A 141 -9.13 -2.88 -14.58
CA ILE A 141 -7.99 -2.00 -14.85
C ILE A 141 -6.83 -2.86 -15.36
N SER A 142 -6.35 -2.59 -16.56
CA SER A 142 -5.27 -3.34 -17.19
C SER A 142 -4.05 -2.44 -17.40
N ILE A 143 -2.86 -2.94 -17.05
CA ILE A 143 -1.59 -2.23 -17.29
C ILE A 143 -0.76 -3.06 -18.26
N PRO A 144 -0.71 -2.67 -19.55
CA PRO A 144 -0.06 -3.44 -20.60
C PRO A 144 1.43 -3.69 -20.33
N SER A 145 2.14 -2.71 -19.76
CA SER A 145 3.60 -2.83 -19.52
C SER A 145 3.99 -3.95 -18.55
N THR A 146 3.09 -4.32 -17.64
CA THR A 146 3.33 -5.38 -16.65
C THR A 146 2.44 -6.61 -16.88
N HIS A 147 1.50 -6.56 -17.83
CA HIS A 147 0.43 -7.55 -18.01
C HIS A 147 -0.35 -7.80 -16.71
N HIS A 148 -0.63 -6.73 -15.96
CA HIS A 148 -1.42 -6.83 -14.72
C HIS A 148 -2.86 -6.41 -14.97
N HIS A 149 -3.79 -7.17 -14.41
CA HIS A 149 -5.22 -6.94 -14.51
C HIS A 149 -5.82 -6.89 -13.11
N THR A 150 -6.42 -5.77 -12.74
CA THR A 150 -6.91 -5.50 -11.39
C THR A 150 -8.41 -5.32 -11.39
N VAL A 151 -9.08 -6.03 -10.49
CA VAL A 151 -10.46 -5.75 -10.08
C VAL A 151 -10.46 -5.02 -8.75
N VAL A 152 -11.44 -4.15 -8.58
CA VAL A 152 -11.63 -3.36 -7.37
C VAL A 152 -12.98 -3.70 -6.78
N ILE A 153 -12.99 -3.94 -5.48
CA ILE A 153 -14.16 -4.36 -4.71
C ILE A 153 -14.45 -3.24 -3.71
N GLU A 154 -15.66 -2.72 -3.73
CA GLU A 154 -16.16 -1.82 -2.70
C GLU A 154 -16.62 -2.63 -1.48
N CYS A 155 -16.12 -2.23 -0.31
CA CYS A 155 -16.38 -2.89 0.95
C CYS A 155 -17.06 -1.95 1.93
N HIS A 156 -17.98 -2.51 2.72
CA HIS A 156 -18.81 -1.80 3.68
C HIS A 156 -18.42 -2.22 5.10
N ALA A 157 -17.17 -1.94 5.48
CA ALA A 157 -16.63 -2.31 6.78
C ALA A 157 -17.33 -1.53 7.91
N ALA A 158 -18.09 -2.23 8.76
CA ALA A 158 -18.96 -1.63 9.79
C ALA A 158 -18.21 -1.09 11.03
N GLY A 159 -16.87 -1.17 11.04
CA GLY A 159 -16.07 -0.88 12.23
C GLY A 159 -16.21 -1.97 13.31
N THR A 160 -15.61 -1.75 14.48
CA THR A 160 -15.57 -2.72 15.59
C THR A 160 -16.33 -2.25 16.83
N GLY A 161 -17.03 -1.12 16.76
CA GLY A 161 -17.77 -0.56 17.90
C GLY A 161 -18.95 -1.44 18.28
N GLY A 162 -19.01 -1.90 19.53
CA GLY A 162 -20.09 -2.76 20.02
C GLY A 162 -20.03 -4.22 19.52
N VAL A 163 -18.92 -4.62 18.88
CA VAL A 163 -18.71 -6.00 18.43
C VAL A 163 -17.92 -6.77 19.50
N ASP A 164 -18.38 -7.97 19.82
CA ASP A 164 -17.68 -8.84 20.78
C ASP A 164 -16.31 -9.27 20.26
N GLN A 165 -15.34 -9.38 21.17
CA GLN A 165 -13.95 -9.70 20.81
C GLN A 165 -13.82 -11.02 20.03
N HIS A 166 -14.60 -12.06 20.36
CA HIS A 166 -14.53 -13.34 19.65
C HIS A 166 -14.97 -13.23 18.18
N VAL A 167 -15.89 -12.31 17.86
CA VAL A 167 -16.31 -12.03 16.48
C VAL A 167 -15.18 -11.31 15.74
N ILE A 168 -14.53 -10.34 16.38
CA ILE A 168 -13.36 -9.65 15.83
C ILE A 168 -12.24 -10.66 15.54
N ASP A 169 -11.94 -11.54 16.49
CA ASP A 169 -10.91 -12.55 16.36
C ASP A 169 -11.22 -13.51 15.19
N SER A 170 -12.50 -13.92 15.05
CA SER A 170 -12.99 -14.72 13.93
C SER A 170 -12.85 -13.98 12.60
N GLN A 171 -13.25 -12.71 12.52
CA GLN A 171 -13.12 -11.90 11.30
C GLN A 171 -11.66 -11.74 10.87
N VAL A 172 -10.74 -11.55 11.82
CA VAL A 172 -9.30 -11.47 11.53
C VAL A 172 -8.76 -12.81 11.05
N ALA A 173 -9.22 -13.93 11.63
CA ALA A 173 -8.85 -15.27 11.16
C ALA A 173 -9.32 -15.52 9.71
N HIS A 174 -10.57 -15.18 9.39
CA HIS A 174 -11.10 -15.28 8.02
C HIS A 174 -10.38 -14.35 7.04
N TRP A 175 -9.99 -13.14 7.47
CA TRP A 175 -9.17 -12.24 6.65
C TRP A 175 -7.79 -12.85 6.34
N GLY A 176 -7.15 -13.45 7.33
CA GLY A 176 -5.90 -14.19 7.15
C GLY A 176 -6.04 -15.37 6.17
N ALA A 177 -7.10 -16.17 6.33
CA ALA A 177 -7.40 -17.29 5.44
C ALA A 177 -7.71 -16.83 4.00
N TRP A 178 -8.45 -15.74 3.84
CA TRP A 178 -8.75 -15.16 2.53
C TRP A 178 -7.48 -14.70 1.81
N LEU A 179 -6.60 -13.95 2.51
CA LEU A 179 -5.31 -13.53 1.97
C LEU A 179 -4.40 -14.72 1.62
N ALA A 180 -4.40 -15.77 2.45
CA ALA A 180 -3.65 -16.98 2.19
C ALA A 180 -4.16 -17.72 0.94
N GLY A 181 -5.48 -17.75 0.76
CA GLY A 181 -6.15 -18.33 -0.40
C GLY A 181 -5.78 -17.66 -1.72
N LEU A 182 -5.52 -16.35 -1.72
CA LEU A 182 -5.09 -15.63 -2.93
C LEU A 182 -3.76 -16.18 -3.51
N GLY A 183 -2.87 -16.69 -2.66
CA GLY A 183 -1.57 -17.22 -3.10
C GLY A 183 -1.63 -18.60 -3.74
N GLN A 184 -2.73 -19.34 -3.58
CA GLN A 184 -2.80 -20.76 -3.94
C GLN A 184 -2.73 -21.01 -5.46
N THR A 185 -3.30 -20.12 -6.27
CA THR A 185 -3.36 -20.29 -7.73
C THR A 185 -2.12 -19.75 -8.45
N GLY A 186 -1.27 -18.98 -7.77
CA GLY A 186 -0.03 -18.41 -8.30
C GLY A 186 -0.17 -17.28 -9.32
N ASP A 187 -1.39 -16.99 -9.79
CA ASP A 187 -1.70 -15.94 -10.77
C ASP A 187 -2.15 -14.62 -10.14
N ILE A 188 -2.47 -14.60 -8.84
CA ILE A 188 -2.72 -13.37 -8.08
C ILE A 188 -1.41 -12.87 -7.49
N VAL A 189 -0.90 -11.76 -8.02
CA VAL A 189 0.43 -11.21 -7.67
C VAL A 189 0.39 -10.12 -6.61
N ALA A 190 -0.77 -9.49 -6.42
CA ALA A 190 -0.97 -8.49 -5.39
C ALA A 190 -2.44 -8.38 -4.96
N ALA A 191 -2.63 -7.90 -3.75
CA ALA A 191 -3.91 -7.37 -3.29
C ALA A 191 -3.66 -6.06 -2.52
N ALA A 192 -4.66 -5.22 -2.33
CA ALA A 192 -4.54 -4.08 -1.45
C ALA A 192 -5.83 -3.81 -0.70
N ALA A 193 -5.72 -3.32 0.53
CA ALA A 193 -6.82 -2.74 1.27
C ALA A 193 -6.59 -1.23 1.39
N VAL A 194 -7.41 -0.44 0.71
CA VAL A 194 -7.34 1.01 0.68
C VAL A 194 -8.50 1.56 1.50
N VAL A 195 -8.17 2.12 2.67
CA VAL A 195 -9.12 2.83 3.52
C VAL A 195 -8.92 4.32 3.31
N GLU A 196 -10.00 4.99 2.94
CA GLU A 196 -10.00 6.42 2.63
C GLU A 196 -10.97 7.16 3.55
N THR A 197 -10.50 8.24 4.16
CA THR A 197 -11.32 9.16 4.95
C THR A 197 -11.37 10.53 4.28
N ALA A 198 -12.57 11.05 4.06
CA ALA A 198 -12.81 12.36 3.47
C ALA A 198 -14.06 13.00 4.12
N PRO A 199 -14.24 14.34 4.07
CA PRO A 199 -15.48 14.96 4.51
C PRO A 199 -16.65 14.45 3.67
N ASP A 200 -17.77 14.21 4.32
CA ASP A 200 -19.07 14.04 3.69
C ASP A 200 -19.45 15.35 3.03
N THR A 201 -19.85 15.28 1.76
CA THR A 201 -20.41 16.43 1.04
C THR A 201 -21.75 16.84 1.64
N GLY A 202 -22.37 15.96 2.43
CA GLY A 202 -23.68 16.16 3.05
C GLY A 202 -24.84 15.97 2.07
N HIS A 203 -24.57 15.75 0.78
CA HIS A 203 -25.61 15.57 -0.24
C HIS A 203 -26.41 14.28 -0.01
N ARG A 204 -25.73 13.18 0.33
CA ARG A 204 -26.39 11.92 0.70
C ARG A 204 -27.31 12.05 1.90
N LEU A 205 -26.83 12.59 3.03
CA LEU A 205 -27.63 12.74 4.23
C LEU A 205 -28.80 13.69 4.02
N ARG A 206 -28.55 14.85 3.38
CA ARG A 206 -29.57 15.83 3.04
C ARG A 206 -30.67 15.19 2.19
N ARG A 207 -30.29 14.45 1.15
CA ARG A 207 -31.26 13.77 0.29
C ARG A 207 -32.07 12.73 1.05
N ALA A 208 -31.42 11.86 1.82
CA ALA A 208 -32.12 10.84 2.61
C ALA A 208 -33.09 11.48 3.62
N ALA A 209 -32.70 12.59 4.24
CA ALA A 209 -33.54 13.33 5.19
C ALA A 209 -34.76 13.98 4.51
N PHE A 210 -34.61 14.49 3.29
CA PHE A 210 -35.67 15.23 2.59
C PHE A 210 -36.46 14.40 1.56
N ALA A 211 -36.06 13.15 1.28
CA ALA A 211 -36.68 12.31 0.25
C ALA A 211 -38.16 12.04 0.50
N ASP A 212 -38.52 11.77 1.76
CA ASP A 212 -39.87 11.41 2.19
C ASP A 212 -40.48 12.47 3.13
N LEU A 213 -40.06 13.74 2.99
CA LEU A 213 -40.60 14.80 3.85
C LEU A 213 -42.07 15.08 3.50
N ASP A 214 -42.97 14.76 4.42
CA ASP A 214 -44.38 15.13 4.33
C ASP A 214 -44.54 16.66 4.43
N ALA A 215 -45.14 17.26 3.40
CA ALA A 215 -45.42 18.68 3.33
C ALA A 215 -46.36 19.19 4.45
N SER A 216 -47.14 18.30 5.06
CA SER A 216 -48.05 18.61 6.18
C SER A 216 -47.37 18.55 7.56
N SER A 217 -46.10 18.16 7.63
CA SER A 217 -45.37 18.02 8.89
C SER A 217 -45.22 19.36 9.65
N PRO A 218 -45.23 19.36 10.99
CA PRO A 218 -45.11 20.58 11.78
C PRO A 218 -43.83 21.37 11.48
N ALA A 219 -43.95 22.71 11.39
CA ALA A 219 -42.84 23.60 11.05
C ALA A 219 -41.63 23.46 12.00
N PHE A 220 -41.86 23.17 13.29
CA PHE A 220 -40.79 22.90 14.24
C PHE A 220 -39.97 21.66 13.86
N SER A 221 -40.62 20.56 13.48
CA SER A 221 -39.94 19.32 13.08
C SER A 221 -39.12 19.51 11.80
N GLN A 222 -39.66 20.24 10.82
CA GLN A 222 -38.94 20.59 9.59
C GLN A 222 -37.71 21.44 9.89
N LYS A 223 -37.83 22.41 10.82
CA LYS A 223 -36.71 23.24 11.25
C LYS A 223 -35.63 22.40 11.96
N VAL A 224 -36.01 21.55 12.90
CA VAL A 224 -35.06 20.65 13.60
C VAL A 224 -34.34 19.73 12.62
N LEU A 225 -35.05 19.17 11.64
CA LEU A 225 -34.45 18.35 10.60
C LEU A 225 -33.44 19.14 9.76
N THR A 226 -33.82 20.34 9.32
CA THR A 226 -32.96 21.22 8.52
C THR A 226 -31.70 21.62 9.28
N ASP A 227 -31.85 22.05 10.54
CA ASP A 227 -30.74 22.45 11.41
C ASP A 227 -29.80 21.26 11.70
N SER A 228 -30.35 20.06 11.89
CA SER A 228 -29.57 18.83 12.15
C SER A 228 -28.77 18.40 10.91
N VAL A 229 -29.39 18.45 9.72
CA VAL A 229 -28.72 18.13 8.45
C VAL A 229 -27.63 19.14 8.13
N ALA A 230 -27.89 20.44 8.37
CA ALA A 230 -26.90 21.50 8.18
C ALA A 230 -25.69 21.31 9.11
N GLY A 231 -25.89 20.90 10.37
CA GLY A 231 -24.83 20.62 11.32
C GLY A 231 -24.05 19.31 11.06
N ALA A 232 -24.61 18.40 10.26
CA ALA A 232 -23.98 17.11 9.94
C ALA A 232 -23.09 17.16 8.67
N ALA A 233 -23.19 18.24 7.87
CA ALA A 233 -22.28 18.49 6.76
C ALA A 233 -20.83 18.62 7.28
N GLY A 234 -19.90 17.90 6.65
CA GLY A 234 -18.50 17.84 7.10
C GLY A 234 -18.17 16.73 8.11
N SER A 235 -19.14 15.88 8.49
CA SER A 235 -18.82 14.60 9.13
C SER A 235 -17.94 13.75 8.20
N ALA A 236 -17.04 12.93 8.71
CA ALA A 236 -16.11 12.21 7.84
C ALA A 236 -16.70 10.87 7.37
N VAL A 237 -16.64 10.62 6.07
CA VAL A 237 -16.96 9.32 5.45
C VAL A 237 -15.70 8.47 5.39
N ILE A 238 -15.84 7.20 5.75
CA ILE A 238 -14.80 6.18 5.57
C ILE A 238 -15.26 5.26 4.43
N THR A 239 -14.48 5.20 3.35
CA THR A 239 -14.69 4.24 2.27
C THR A 239 -13.57 3.22 2.26
N THR A 240 -13.92 1.94 2.14
CA THR A 240 -12.95 0.85 2.05
C THR A 240 -13.05 0.20 0.68
N ARG A 241 -11.92 0.09 -0.03
CA ARG A 241 -11.82 -0.60 -1.31
C ARG A 241 -10.72 -1.64 -1.26
N LEU A 242 -11.02 -2.84 -1.71
CA LEU A 242 -10.04 -3.90 -1.89
C LEU A 242 -9.68 -3.99 -3.37
N THR A 243 -8.41 -4.24 -3.68
CA THR A 243 -7.98 -4.54 -5.05
C THR A 243 -7.39 -5.94 -5.09
N VAL A 244 -7.67 -6.68 -6.16
CA VAL A 244 -7.04 -7.98 -6.43
C VAL A 244 -6.42 -7.91 -7.83
N THR A 245 -5.13 -8.15 -7.91
CA THR A 245 -4.34 -7.99 -9.14
C THR A 245 -3.83 -9.34 -9.62
N PHE A 246 -4.25 -9.69 -10.83
CA PHE A 246 -3.88 -10.91 -11.56
C PHE A 246 -2.76 -10.61 -12.56
N THR A 247 -1.92 -11.61 -12.82
CA THR A 247 -0.91 -11.55 -13.89
C THR A 247 -1.40 -12.30 -15.14
N GLY A 248 -1.32 -11.64 -16.30
CA GLY A 248 -1.50 -12.26 -17.62
C GLY A 248 -0.19 -12.76 -18.24
N LYS A 249 0.93 -12.71 -17.51
CA LYS A 249 2.20 -13.31 -17.94
C LYS A 249 2.04 -14.83 -18.01
N PRO A 250 2.66 -15.51 -18.99
CA PRO A 250 2.56 -16.96 -19.11
C PRO A 250 3.10 -17.66 -17.84
N SER A 251 2.41 -18.72 -17.40
CA SER A 251 2.68 -19.47 -16.16
C SER A 251 4.09 -20.09 -16.10
N ILE A 252 4.75 -20.28 -17.24
CA ILE A 252 6.13 -20.78 -17.33
C ILE A 252 7.08 -19.60 -17.58
N GLU A 253 7.92 -19.31 -16.59
CA GLU A 253 8.98 -18.30 -16.68
C GLU A 253 9.95 -18.66 -17.83
N GLY A 254 10.07 -17.79 -18.83
CA GLY A 254 10.94 -18.01 -20.00
C GLY A 254 10.31 -18.76 -21.18
N ALA A 255 9.09 -19.28 -21.07
CA ALA A 255 8.36 -19.75 -22.24
C ALA A 255 7.96 -18.56 -23.13
N ARG A 256 8.19 -18.65 -24.45
CA ARG A 256 7.66 -17.71 -25.46
C ARG A 256 6.14 -17.87 -25.65
N GLY A 257 5.39 -18.09 -24.57
CA GLY A 257 3.94 -18.07 -24.59
C GLY A 257 3.43 -16.65 -24.85
N LYS A 258 2.37 -16.53 -25.66
CA LYS A 258 1.68 -15.26 -25.83
C LYS A 258 1.05 -14.87 -24.49
N ALA A 259 1.24 -13.63 -24.05
CA ALA A 259 0.55 -13.12 -22.86
C ALA A 259 -0.97 -13.26 -23.02
N ILE A 260 -1.65 -13.58 -21.93
CA ILE A 260 -3.11 -13.74 -21.94
C ILE A 260 -3.73 -12.39 -22.28
N THR A 261 -4.71 -12.39 -23.17
CA THR A 261 -5.38 -11.15 -23.59
C THR A 261 -6.28 -10.61 -22.47
N THR A 262 -6.53 -9.30 -22.46
CA THR A 262 -7.44 -8.68 -21.47
C THR A 262 -8.83 -9.31 -21.46
N ALA A 263 -9.36 -9.71 -22.62
CA ALA A 263 -10.67 -10.35 -22.72
C ALA A 263 -10.69 -11.74 -22.06
N GLN A 264 -9.65 -12.55 -22.30
CA GLN A 264 -9.51 -13.86 -21.66
C GLN A 264 -9.34 -13.73 -20.14
N MET A 265 -8.51 -12.77 -19.70
CA MET A 265 -8.37 -12.47 -18.27
C MET A 265 -9.69 -12.02 -17.65
N ALA A 266 -10.48 -11.23 -18.36
CA ALA A 266 -11.78 -10.78 -17.88
C ALA A 266 -12.77 -11.94 -17.69
N GLU A 267 -12.82 -12.89 -18.62
CA GLU A 267 -13.67 -14.08 -18.51
C GLU A 267 -13.27 -14.97 -17.34
N GLU A 268 -11.96 -15.20 -17.18
CA GLU A 268 -11.41 -16.02 -16.10
C GLU A 268 -11.64 -15.37 -14.72
N ILE A 269 -11.38 -14.07 -14.60
CA ILE A 269 -11.63 -13.30 -13.38
C ILE A 269 -13.13 -13.25 -13.10
N GLY A 270 -13.97 -13.02 -14.11
CA GLY A 270 -15.42 -12.97 -13.97
C GLY A 270 -16.02 -14.28 -13.45
N THR A 271 -15.40 -15.42 -13.77
CA THR A 271 -15.81 -16.74 -13.24
C THR A 271 -15.43 -16.90 -11.76
N ARG A 272 -14.27 -16.38 -11.35
CA ARG A 272 -13.73 -16.52 -9.98
C ARG A 272 -14.23 -15.47 -9.00
N LEU A 273 -14.64 -14.30 -9.49
CA LEU A 273 -14.99 -13.13 -8.70
C LEU A 273 -16.09 -13.40 -7.65
N PRO A 274 -17.19 -14.13 -7.94
CA PRO A 274 -18.19 -14.43 -6.91
C PRO A 274 -17.64 -15.22 -5.72
N SER A 275 -16.73 -16.17 -5.96
CA SER A 275 -16.08 -16.94 -4.89
C SER A 275 -15.16 -16.05 -4.03
N LEU A 276 -14.41 -15.15 -4.67
CA LEU A 276 -13.58 -14.16 -3.95
C LEU A 276 -14.42 -13.24 -3.07
N LEU A 277 -15.58 -12.80 -3.56
CA LEU A 277 -16.53 -11.97 -2.82
C LEU A 277 -17.19 -12.73 -1.67
N ASP A 278 -17.53 -14.00 -1.87
CA ASP A 278 -18.13 -14.83 -0.82
C ASP A 278 -17.17 -15.03 0.36
N GLY A 279 -15.90 -15.29 0.07
CA GLY A 279 -14.85 -15.37 1.08
C GLY A 279 -14.66 -14.09 1.91
N LEU A 280 -15.04 -12.92 1.38
CA LEU A 280 -14.97 -11.65 2.11
C LEU A 280 -16.11 -11.47 3.11
N LYS A 281 -17.26 -12.14 2.96
CA LYS A 281 -18.46 -11.93 3.81
C LYS A 281 -18.22 -12.30 5.27
N ALA A 282 -17.38 -13.30 5.53
CA ALA A 282 -17.00 -13.74 6.88
C ALA A 282 -15.88 -12.89 7.50
N THR A 283 -15.33 -11.94 6.76
CA THR A 283 -14.28 -11.02 7.23
C THR A 283 -14.91 -9.73 7.78
N GLY A 284 -14.08 -8.79 8.22
CA GLY A 284 -14.52 -7.44 8.59
C GLY A 284 -14.88 -6.52 7.41
N ALA A 285 -14.84 -6.99 6.15
CA ALA A 285 -15.10 -6.18 4.96
C ALA A 285 -16.59 -5.84 4.74
N GLY A 286 -17.49 -6.48 5.48
CA GLY A 286 -18.94 -6.32 5.37
C GLY A 286 -19.58 -7.32 4.39
N THR A 287 -20.87 -7.59 4.57
CA THR A 287 -21.60 -8.59 3.78
C THR A 287 -21.99 -8.10 2.39
N GLY A 288 -22.07 -6.79 2.19
CA GLY A 288 -22.39 -6.12 0.92
C GLY A 288 -21.17 -5.81 0.05
N CYS A 289 -20.13 -6.65 0.07
CA CYS A 289 -18.98 -6.48 -0.82
C CYS A 289 -19.41 -6.69 -2.28
N ARG A 290 -19.04 -5.76 -3.16
CA ARG A 290 -19.38 -5.84 -4.59
C ARG A 290 -18.24 -5.30 -5.45
N PRO A 291 -18.09 -5.77 -6.70
CA PRO A 291 -17.14 -5.15 -7.59
C PRO A 291 -17.57 -3.71 -7.94
N CYS A 292 -16.58 -2.85 -8.10
CA CYS A 292 -16.80 -1.51 -8.64
C CYS A 292 -17.02 -1.59 -10.16
N THR A 293 -17.95 -0.79 -10.67
CA THR A 293 -18.12 -0.59 -12.12
C THR A 293 -17.02 0.31 -12.69
N ALA A 294 -16.90 0.37 -14.02
CA ALA A 294 -15.90 1.25 -14.64
C ALA A 294 -16.14 2.73 -14.28
N GLN A 295 -17.39 3.21 -14.31
CA GLN A 295 -17.70 4.60 -13.98
C GLN A 295 -17.33 4.94 -12.53
N GLU A 296 -17.60 4.04 -11.58
CA GLU A 296 -17.26 4.25 -10.18
C GLU A 296 -15.75 4.38 -9.96
N LEU A 297 -14.95 3.68 -10.77
CA LEU A 297 -13.49 3.76 -10.73
C LEU A 297 -12.97 5.07 -11.32
N VAL A 298 -13.51 5.51 -12.46
CA VAL A 298 -13.21 6.82 -13.06
C VAL A 298 -13.43 7.92 -12.03
N ASP A 299 -14.63 7.95 -11.45
CA ASP A 299 -15.04 8.96 -10.48
C ASP A 299 -14.18 8.91 -9.21
N THR A 300 -13.88 7.71 -8.69
CA THR A 300 -13.04 7.55 -7.50
C THR A 300 -11.63 8.10 -7.72
N VAL A 301 -11.03 7.79 -8.88
CA VAL A 301 -9.69 8.28 -9.22
C VAL A 301 -9.70 9.78 -9.48
N ARG A 302 -10.71 10.29 -10.20
CA ARG A 302 -10.86 11.73 -10.46
C ARG A 302 -10.94 12.51 -9.15
N VAL A 303 -11.79 12.08 -8.21
CA VAL A 303 -11.94 12.73 -6.90
C VAL A 303 -10.67 12.64 -6.03
N ALA A 304 -9.84 11.61 -6.25
CA ALA A 304 -8.57 11.52 -5.54
C ALA A 304 -7.54 12.54 -6.05
N TYR A 305 -7.49 12.78 -7.37
CA TYR A 305 -6.64 13.80 -8.01
C TYR A 305 -7.21 15.22 -7.97
N ASP A 306 -8.52 15.35 -7.77
CA ASP A 306 -9.18 16.63 -7.61
C ASP A 306 -10.27 16.50 -6.53
N PRO A 307 -9.92 16.73 -5.25
CA PRO A 307 -10.90 16.64 -4.18
C PRO A 307 -12.02 17.69 -4.25
N SER A 308 -11.84 18.78 -5.02
CA SER A 308 -12.83 19.87 -5.11
C SER A 308 -14.11 19.46 -5.84
N VAL A 309 -14.02 18.53 -6.81
CA VAL A 309 -15.18 18.04 -7.58
C VAL A 309 -15.96 16.93 -6.89
N ALA A 310 -15.64 16.59 -5.64
CA ALA A 310 -16.28 15.48 -4.94
C ALA A 310 -17.81 15.62 -4.84
N ALA A 311 -18.30 16.83 -4.57
CA ALA A 311 -19.74 17.11 -4.49
C ALA A 311 -20.42 16.98 -5.86
N ASP A 312 -19.81 17.53 -6.91
CA ASP A 312 -20.33 17.46 -8.27
C ASP A 312 -20.41 16.02 -8.78
N VAL A 313 -19.38 15.22 -8.50
CA VAL A 313 -19.34 13.79 -8.85
C VAL A 313 -20.42 13.01 -8.08
N GLU A 314 -20.59 13.28 -6.79
CA GLU A 314 -21.64 12.63 -5.99
C GLU A 314 -23.03 12.99 -6.48
N GLU A 315 -23.26 14.24 -6.88
CA GLU A 315 -24.52 14.66 -7.48
C GLU A 315 -24.76 13.98 -8.84
N ALA A 316 -23.76 13.97 -9.71
CA ALA A 316 -23.83 13.37 -11.04
C ALA A 316 -24.11 11.87 -10.99
N ARG A 317 -23.53 11.14 -10.03
CA ARG A 317 -23.80 9.70 -9.79
C ARG A 317 -25.26 9.38 -9.51
N THR A 318 -26.04 10.35 -9.04
CA THR A 318 -27.47 10.16 -8.78
C THR A 318 -28.38 10.47 -9.97
N LYS A 319 -27.79 10.99 -11.06
CA LYS A 319 -28.45 11.26 -12.34
C LYS A 319 -27.93 10.23 -13.36
N ASP A 320 -27.50 10.67 -14.53
CA ASP A 320 -26.99 9.81 -15.61
C ASP A 320 -25.49 9.44 -15.46
N GLY A 321 -24.86 9.78 -14.32
CA GLY A 321 -23.43 9.65 -14.10
C GLY A 321 -22.63 10.87 -14.56
N THR A 322 -21.31 10.85 -14.37
CA THR A 322 -20.43 11.97 -14.74
C THR A 322 -20.12 12.04 -16.23
N GLY A 323 -20.30 10.93 -16.97
CA GLY A 323 -19.92 10.80 -18.38
C GLY A 323 -18.41 10.86 -18.62
N LEU A 324 -17.59 10.92 -17.57
CA LEU A 324 -16.14 10.96 -17.67
C LEU A 324 -15.60 9.58 -18.09
N SER A 325 -14.62 9.58 -18.98
CA SER A 325 -13.86 8.39 -19.37
C SER A 325 -12.56 8.26 -18.55
N TRP A 326 -11.96 7.07 -18.60
CA TRP A 326 -10.72 6.78 -17.86
C TRP A 326 -9.53 7.66 -18.25
N ASP A 327 -9.46 8.04 -19.52
CA ASP A 327 -8.47 8.98 -20.06
C ASP A 327 -8.75 10.45 -19.72
N GLN A 328 -9.76 10.71 -18.87
CA GLN A 328 -10.08 12.00 -18.28
C GLN A 328 -10.03 11.97 -16.73
N ALA A 329 -9.69 10.83 -16.14
CA ALA A 329 -9.66 10.66 -14.68
C ALA A 329 -8.42 11.25 -14.00
N GLY A 330 -7.37 11.58 -14.78
CA GLY A 330 -6.14 12.18 -14.26
C GLY A 330 -6.29 13.67 -13.95
N PRO A 331 -5.22 14.30 -13.42
CA PRO A 331 -5.16 15.74 -13.23
C PRO A 331 -4.70 16.46 -14.51
N VAL A 332 -5.26 17.64 -14.81
CA VAL A 332 -4.81 18.48 -15.93
C VAL A 332 -3.39 18.99 -15.69
N ALA A 333 -3.09 19.36 -14.45
CA ALA A 333 -1.77 19.78 -14.03
C ALA A 333 -1.36 19.08 -12.72
N ALA A 334 -0.10 18.69 -12.66
CA ALA A 334 0.49 18.18 -11.43
C ALA A 334 1.98 18.56 -11.34
N HIS A 335 2.47 18.70 -10.11
CA HIS A 335 3.88 18.96 -9.84
C HIS A 335 4.39 18.00 -8.76
N ALA A 336 5.32 17.14 -9.14
CA ALA A 336 6.02 16.23 -8.24
C ALA A 336 7.17 16.95 -7.57
N GLY A 337 6.90 17.61 -6.45
CA GLY A 337 7.90 18.19 -5.57
C GLY A 337 8.73 17.15 -4.82
N TYR A 338 9.82 17.59 -4.18
CA TYR A 338 10.71 16.66 -3.47
C TYR A 338 10.02 16.02 -2.26
N ASP A 339 9.14 16.72 -1.56
CA ASP A 339 8.51 16.24 -0.33
C ASP A 339 6.98 16.36 -0.31
N HIS A 340 6.39 16.82 -1.41
CA HIS A 340 4.95 16.94 -1.62
C HIS A 340 4.61 16.65 -3.09
N TYR A 341 3.32 16.45 -3.37
CA TYR A 341 2.78 16.28 -4.71
C TYR A 341 1.61 17.23 -4.87
N GLU A 342 1.75 18.22 -5.74
CA GLU A 342 0.67 19.14 -6.11
C GLU A 342 -0.10 18.51 -7.27
N HIS A 343 -1.42 18.50 -7.19
CA HIS A 343 -2.33 17.99 -8.21
C HIS A 343 -3.55 18.91 -8.26
N GLU A 344 -4.09 19.13 -9.45
CA GLU A 344 -5.30 19.94 -9.74
C GLU A 344 -5.65 21.02 -8.69
N SER A 345 -6.43 20.67 -7.65
CA SER A 345 -6.94 21.58 -6.62
C SER A 345 -6.32 21.41 -5.22
N ALA A 346 -5.32 20.54 -5.07
CA ALA A 346 -4.84 20.12 -3.75
C ALA A 346 -3.36 19.73 -3.71
N VAL A 347 -2.84 19.62 -2.48
CA VAL A 347 -1.45 19.19 -2.23
C VAL A 347 -1.45 17.98 -1.31
N SER A 348 -0.71 16.95 -1.71
CA SER A 348 -0.54 15.71 -0.97
C SER A 348 0.87 15.52 -0.43
N CYS A 349 0.96 14.82 0.69
CA CYS A 349 2.19 14.23 1.18
C CYS A 349 1.95 12.75 1.47
N SER A 350 2.87 11.91 1.01
CA SER A 350 2.81 10.47 1.19
C SER A 350 3.99 9.95 2.02
N TRP A 351 3.70 8.88 2.76
CA TRP A 351 4.65 8.14 3.59
C TRP A 351 4.58 6.66 3.26
N GLN A 352 5.73 6.00 3.36
CA GLN A 352 5.88 4.57 3.23
C GLN A 352 6.28 3.96 4.58
N MET A 353 5.74 2.79 4.90
CA MET A 353 6.20 1.98 6.01
C MET A 353 7.65 1.55 5.79
N THR A 354 8.47 1.78 6.80
CA THR A 354 9.87 1.33 6.84
C THR A 354 10.10 0.22 7.84
N ALA A 355 9.28 0.16 8.89
CA ALA A 355 9.21 -0.98 9.78
C ALA A 355 7.77 -1.16 10.28
N PRO A 356 7.31 -2.41 10.42
CA PRO A 356 6.00 -2.71 10.99
C PRO A 356 5.93 -2.35 12.48
N PRO A 357 4.74 -2.43 13.11
CA PRO A 357 4.58 -2.31 14.56
C PRO A 357 5.57 -3.22 15.31
N ARG A 358 6.22 -2.68 16.34
CA ARG A 358 7.20 -3.44 17.14
C ARG A 358 6.54 -4.20 18.27
N GLY A 359 6.93 -5.46 18.41
CA GLY A 359 6.47 -6.33 19.49
C GLY A 359 5.10 -6.90 19.20
N VAL A 360 4.35 -7.17 20.27
CA VAL A 360 2.98 -7.65 20.19
C VAL A 360 2.04 -6.48 19.91
N PHE A 361 1.06 -6.71 19.04
CA PHE A 361 0.05 -5.74 18.67
C PHE A 361 -1.35 -6.40 18.58
N TYR A 362 -2.40 -5.59 18.49
CA TYR A 362 -3.80 -6.02 18.55
C TYR A 362 -4.57 -5.66 17.28
N ASP A 363 -5.81 -6.15 17.15
CA ASP A 363 -6.74 -5.82 16.05
C ASP A 363 -6.91 -4.30 15.86
N SER A 364 -6.92 -3.55 16.96
CA SER A 364 -7.13 -2.09 16.99
C SER A 364 -5.88 -1.24 16.73
N THR A 365 -4.73 -1.85 16.45
CA THR A 365 -3.44 -1.13 16.36
C THR A 365 -3.46 0.00 15.34
N LEU A 366 -4.16 -0.18 14.21
CA LEU A 366 -4.27 0.83 13.16
C LEU A 366 -5.49 1.75 13.33
N ALA A 367 -6.33 1.57 14.35
CA ALA A 367 -7.59 2.31 14.49
C ALA A 367 -7.39 3.83 14.44
N GLY A 368 -6.41 4.36 15.18
CA GLY A 368 -6.07 5.78 15.13
C GLY A 368 -5.58 6.24 13.75
N LEU A 369 -4.78 5.41 13.05
CA LEU A 369 -4.31 5.73 11.70
C LEU A 369 -5.43 5.71 10.66
N LEU A 370 -6.45 4.88 10.84
CA LEU A 370 -7.60 4.76 9.94
C LEU A 370 -8.72 5.76 10.25
N ALA A 371 -8.80 6.25 11.50
CA ALA A 371 -9.84 7.19 11.93
C ALA A 371 -9.73 8.55 11.23
N PRO A 372 -10.84 9.23 10.91
CA PRO A 372 -10.81 10.56 10.32
C PRO A 372 -10.14 11.60 11.24
N HIS A 373 -9.59 12.67 10.66
CA HIS A 373 -8.93 13.71 11.42
C HIS A 373 -9.17 15.09 10.79
N ARG A 374 -9.58 16.08 11.61
CA ARG A 374 -9.98 17.42 11.15
C ARG A 374 -8.90 18.19 10.37
N ASP A 375 -7.63 17.99 10.74
CA ASP A 375 -6.51 18.66 10.07
C ASP A 375 -6.23 18.14 8.65
N LEU A 376 -6.92 17.07 8.22
CA LEU A 376 -6.71 16.42 6.93
C LEU A 376 -8.01 16.50 6.13
N THR A 377 -7.97 17.11 4.94
CA THR A 377 -9.13 17.09 4.04
C THR A 377 -9.39 15.66 3.56
N ARG A 378 -8.35 14.94 3.16
CA ARG A 378 -8.48 13.55 2.72
C ARG A 378 -7.27 12.76 3.17
N LYS A 379 -7.49 11.51 3.57
CA LYS A 379 -6.41 10.59 3.94
C LYS A 379 -6.70 9.21 3.40
N ARG A 380 -5.70 8.61 2.76
CA ARG A 380 -5.72 7.24 2.26
C ARG A 380 -4.65 6.42 2.97
N VAL A 381 -5.04 5.27 3.50
CA VAL A 381 -4.14 4.27 4.07
C VAL A 381 -4.29 3.02 3.24
N ALA A 382 -3.29 2.74 2.40
CA ALA A 382 -3.24 1.58 1.53
C ALA A 382 -2.30 0.54 2.15
N ILE A 383 -2.86 -0.61 2.56
CA ILE A 383 -2.09 -1.79 2.93
C ILE A 383 -1.93 -2.62 1.65
N LEU A 384 -0.71 -2.71 1.16
CA LEU A 384 -0.35 -3.42 -0.07
C LEU A 384 0.11 -4.82 0.31
N TYR A 385 -0.57 -5.84 -0.18
CA TYR A 385 -0.27 -7.26 0.02
C TYR A 385 0.32 -7.87 -1.24
N ARG A 386 1.27 -8.78 -1.06
CA ARG A 386 1.78 -9.69 -2.09
C ARG A 386 1.72 -11.10 -1.52
N PRO A 387 0.66 -11.86 -1.82
CA PRO A 387 0.55 -13.25 -1.39
C PRO A 387 1.67 -14.05 -2.04
N GLN A 388 2.18 -15.05 -1.33
CA GLN A 388 3.16 -16.00 -1.86
C GLN A 388 2.48 -17.33 -2.13
N THR A 389 2.98 -18.05 -3.13
CA THR A 389 2.56 -19.43 -3.35
C THR A 389 3.04 -20.31 -2.18
N PRO A 390 2.45 -21.49 -1.97
CA PRO A 390 2.94 -22.44 -0.97
C PRO A 390 4.44 -22.73 -1.13
N GLU A 391 4.92 -22.93 -2.35
CA GLU A 391 6.33 -23.22 -2.65
C GLU A 391 7.24 -22.03 -2.28
N GLN A 392 6.84 -20.82 -2.68
CA GLN A 392 7.59 -19.61 -2.33
C GLN A 392 7.58 -19.31 -0.83
N SER A 393 6.53 -19.73 -0.12
CA SER A 393 6.42 -19.61 1.33
C SER A 393 7.38 -20.57 2.02
N ALA A 394 7.35 -21.85 1.64
CA ALA A 394 8.27 -22.88 2.13
C ALA A 394 9.74 -22.45 1.92
N ASP A 395 10.11 -22.05 0.70
CA ASP A 395 11.47 -21.58 0.38
C ASP A 395 11.89 -20.35 1.20
N ALA A 396 10.96 -19.45 1.53
CA ALA A 396 11.25 -18.27 2.32
C ALA A 396 11.43 -18.62 3.81
N VAL A 397 10.59 -19.49 4.35
CA VAL A 397 10.68 -20.01 5.73
C VAL A 397 11.99 -20.77 5.91
N ASP A 398 12.30 -21.71 5.02
CA ASP A 398 13.54 -22.51 5.04
C ASP A 398 14.78 -21.63 5.09
N ARG A 399 14.85 -20.64 4.20
CA ARG A 399 15.96 -19.69 4.15
C ARG A 399 16.05 -18.89 5.44
N ASP A 400 14.92 -18.48 5.99
CA ASP A 400 14.89 -17.66 7.19
C ASP A 400 15.29 -18.42 8.46
N VAL A 401 14.89 -19.70 8.60
CA VAL A 401 15.38 -20.60 9.66
C VAL A 401 16.89 -20.83 9.52
N LYS A 402 17.39 -21.09 8.30
CA LYS A 402 18.83 -21.24 8.03
C LYS A 402 19.60 -19.96 8.39
N ASN A 403 19.10 -18.80 7.97
CA ASN A 403 19.72 -17.50 8.20
C ASN A 403 19.77 -17.13 9.69
N THR A 404 18.68 -17.36 10.43
CA THR A 404 18.64 -17.09 11.87
C THR A 404 19.48 -18.07 12.68
N THR A 405 19.54 -19.33 12.26
CA THR A 405 20.42 -20.35 12.88
C THR A 405 21.89 -19.99 12.68
N TRP A 406 22.27 -19.59 11.47
CA TRP A 406 23.61 -19.07 11.18
C TRP A 406 23.93 -17.81 11.99
N ALA A 407 23.04 -16.82 11.99
CA ALA A 407 23.26 -15.58 12.74
C ALA A 407 23.38 -15.83 14.25
N ALA A 408 22.68 -16.85 14.78
CA ALA A 408 22.81 -17.28 16.17
C ALA A 408 24.17 -17.93 16.47
N SER A 409 24.77 -18.65 15.52
CA SER A 409 26.10 -19.29 15.69
C SER A 409 27.29 -18.34 15.44
N GLU A 410 27.11 -17.25 14.68
CA GLU A 410 28.17 -16.34 14.22
C GLU A 410 28.73 -15.38 15.31
N GLY A 411 28.72 -15.75 16.59
CA GLY A 411 29.29 -14.91 17.64
C GLY A 411 29.67 -15.67 18.91
N ARG A 412 30.67 -15.13 19.63
CA ARG A 412 31.17 -15.71 20.89
C ARG A 412 30.09 -15.81 21.99
N ARG A 413 28.96 -15.09 21.85
CA ARG A 413 27.80 -15.16 22.75
C ARG A 413 26.48 -14.96 22.00
N VAL A 414 25.53 -15.87 22.23
CA VAL A 414 24.14 -15.72 21.75
C VAL A 414 23.44 -14.65 22.59
N THR A 415 22.93 -13.60 21.94
CA THR A 415 22.14 -12.57 22.62
C THR A 415 20.68 -13.00 22.74
N ALA A 416 19.96 -12.49 23.75
CA ALA A 416 18.53 -12.76 23.93
C ALA A 416 17.72 -12.45 22.67
N ARG A 417 18.09 -11.39 21.94
CA ARG A 417 17.50 -11.02 20.65
C ARG A 417 17.69 -12.09 19.57
N LYS A 418 18.91 -12.59 19.37
CA LYS A 418 19.18 -13.66 18.40
C LYS A 418 18.43 -14.95 18.75
N SER A 419 18.34 -15.28 20.04
CA SER A 419 17.56 -16.43 20.50
C SER A 419 16.05 -16.26 20.24
N GLN A 420 15.50 -15.07 20.50
CA GLN A 420 14.10 -14.77 20.21
C GLN A 420 13.81 -14.78 18.71
N ASP A 421 14.68 -14.20 17.89
CA ASP A 421 14.55 -14.18 16.43
C ASP A 421 14.57 -15.60 15.84
N LYS A 422 15.37 -16.51 16.40
CA LYS A 422 15.39 -17.94 16.03
C LYS A 422 14.08 -18.64 16.42
N LYS A 423 13.63 -18.52 17.68
CA LYS A 423 12.35 -19.10 18.14
C LYS A 423 11.16 -18.63 17.31
N ALA A 424 11.19 -17.37 16.90
CA ALA A 424 10.19 -16.77 16.04
C ALA A 424 10.22 -17.36 14.60
N ALA A 425 11.40 -17.72 14.09
CA ALA A 425 11.55 -18.39 12.80
C ALA A 425 10.98 -19.82 12.86
N GLU A 426 11.38 -20.59 13.88
CA GLU A 426 10.87 -21.95 14.15
C GLU A 426 9.34 -21.95 14.35
N LYS A 427 8.77 -20.92 14.98
CA LYS A 427 7.31 -20.78 15.08
C LYS A 427 6.65 -20.54 13.72
N THR A 428 7.26 -19.72 12.86
CA THR A 428 6.74 -19.46 11.51
C THR A 428 6.79 -20.73 10.65
N GLU A 429 7.85 -21.52 10.80
CA GLU A 429 8.01 -22.84 10.18
C GLU A 429 6.92 -23.82 10.63
N GLN A 430 6.58 -23.84 11.92
CA GLN A 430 5.47 -24.66 12.41
C GLN A 430 4.11 -24.23 11.86
N GLU A 431 3.87 -22.93 11.72
CA GLU A 431 2.64 -22.39 11.14
C GLU A 431 2.54 -22.71 9.64
N GLU A 432 3.65 -22.59 8.90
CA GLU A 432 3.72 -22.94 7.47
C GLU A 432 3.52 -24.44 7.24
N ALA A 433 4.17 -25.30 8.05
CA ALA A 433 3.97 -26.74 8.02
C ALA A 433 2.52 -27.15 8.37
N ALA A 434 1.78 -26.31 9.08
CA ALA A 434 0.35 -26.48 9.35
C ALA A 434 -0.56 -25.96 8.22
N GLY A 435 0.01 -25.47 7.11
CA GLY A 435 -0.69 -25.01 5.92
C GLY A 435 -0.87 -23.49 5.82
N ALA A 436 -0.23 -22.69 6.69
CA ALA A 436 -0.24 -21.24 6.54
C ALA A 436 0.64 -20.80 5.37
N SER A 437 0.20 -19.82 4.59
CA SER A 437 1.03 -19.19 3.55
C SER A 437 1.55 -17.82 3.99
N LEU A 438 2.72 -17.45 3.50
CA LEU A 438 3.30 -16.15 3.80
C LEU A 438 2.69 -15.06 2.91
N VAL A 439 2.43 -13.90 3.50
CA VAL A 439 1.98 -12.71 2.77
C VAL A 439 2.92 -11.58 3.10
N ARG A 440 3.59 -11.05 2.07
CA ARG A 440 4.37 -9.82 2.21
C ARG A 440 3.40 -8.64 2.23
N PHE A 441 3.64 -7.67 3.09
CA PHE A 441 2.84 -6.45 3.08
C PHE A 441 3.67 -5.18 3.27
N GLY A 442 3.12 -4.07 2.78
CA GLY A 442 3.61 -2.72 2.97
C GLY A 442 2.45 -1.79 3.28
N ILE A 443 2.73 -0.61 3.84
CA ILE A 443 1.71 0.42 4.05
C ILE A 443 2.18 1.71 3.38
N VAL A 444 1.29 2.32 2.61
CA VAL A 444 1.43 3.68 2.08
C VAL A 444 0.32 4.53 2.67
N VAL A 445 0.70 5.67 3.26
CA VAL A 445 -0.24 6.65 3.79
C VAL A 445 -0.12 7.90 2.96
N THR A 446 -1.23 8.43 2.46
CA THR A 446 -1.28 9.69 1.72
C THR A 446 -2.25 10.62 2.42
N ALA A 447 -1.80 11.81 2.79
CA ALA A 447 -2.65 12.88 3.30
C ALA A 447 -2.72 14.00 2.27
N THR A 448 -3.91 14.54 2.07
CA THR A 448 -4.21 15.60 1.12
C THR A 448 -4.88 16.76 1.86
N VAL A 449 -4.43 17.97 1.55
CA VAL A 449 -5.00 19.24 2.00
C VAL A 449 -5.32 20.11 0.79
N LEU A 450 -6.38 20.92 0.89
CA LEU A 450 -6.71 21.90 -0.14
C LEU A 450 -5.81 23.13 -0.07
N ASP A 451 -5.48 23.56 1.15
CA ASP A 451 -4.59 24.69 1.39
C ASP A 451 -3.14 24.21 1.63
N PRO A 452 -2.19 24.59 0.76
CA PRO A 452 -0.77 24.27 0.93
C PRO A 452 -0.19 24.71 2.28
N GLU A 453 -0.70 25.78 2.89
CA GLU A 453 -0.22 26.28 4.19
C GLU A 453 -0.50 25.30 5.34
N LEU A 454 -1.50 24.42 5.19
CA LEU A 454 -1.84 23.38 6.17
C LEU A 454 -0.95 22.13 6.05
N LEU A 455 -0.14 22.02 4.99
CA LEU A 455 0.68 20.83 4.75
C LEU A 455 1.66 20.51 5.89
N PRO A 456 2.35 21.48 6.53
CA PRO A 456 3.20 21.20 7.69
C PRO A 456 2.42 20.62 8.88
N LEU A 457 1.20 21.11 9.13
CA LEU A 457 0.32 20.58 10.17
C LEU A 457 -0.11 19.15 9.84
N ALA A 458 -0.58 18.90 8.62
CA ALA A 458 -0.95 17.57 8.15
C ALA A 458 0.19 16.56 8.31
N ARG A 459 1.43 16.97 7.99
CA ARG A 459 2.63 16.13 8.16
C ARG A 459 2.87 15.77 9.63
N LYS A 460 2.76 16.74 10.54
CA LYS A 460 2.89 16.52 11.99
C LYS A 460 1.80 15.59 12.51
N THR A 461 0.56 15.81 12.09
CA THR A 461 -0.60 15.01 12.51
C THR A 461 -0.44 13.55 12.11
N VAL A 462 -0.07 13.24 10.86
CA VAL A 462 0.16 11.86 10.43
C VAL A 462 1.32 11.22 11.18
N ALA A 463 2.47 11.90 11.26
CA ALA A 463 3.69 11.31 11.84
C ALA A 463 3.63 11.16 13.37
N SER A 464 3.09 12.14 14.07
CA SER A 464 3.14 12.22 15.53
C SER A 464 1.85 11.78 16.22
N SER A 465 0.69 12.03 15.64
CA SER A 465 -0.60 11.75 16.29
C SER A 465 -1.20 10.42 15.82
N LEU A 466 -1.19 10.15 14.51
CA LEU A 466 -1.91 9.01 13.93
C LEU A 466 -1.04 7.73 13.87
N ALA A 467 0.22 7.85 13.45
CA ALA A 467 1.11 6.68 13.29
C ALA A 467 1.81 6.24 14.59
N ALA A 468 2.04 7.18 15.52
CA ALA A 468 2.79 6.90 16.75
C ALA A 468 2.10 5.88 17.68
N PRO A 469 0.76 5.94 17.92
CA PRO A 469 0.06 4.94 18.74
C PRO A 469 0.18 3.53 18.18
N ALA A 470 0.15 3.38 16.85
CA ALA A 470 0.34 2.11 16.15
C ALA A 470 1.79 1.59 16.23
N ARG A 471 2.72 2.38 16.78
CA ARG A 471 4.18 2.13 16.77
C ARG A 471 4.73 1.82 15.37
N LEU A 472 4.06 2.36 14.35
CA LEU A 472 4.37 2.17 12.95
C LEU A 472 5.46 3.15 12.53
N ARG A 473 6.56 2.68 11.94
CA ARG A 473 7.61 3.57 11.45
C ARG A 473 7.34 3.99 10.01
N LEU A 474 6.76 5.17 9.86
CA LEU A 474 6.54 5.81 8.57
C LEU A 474 7.73 6.71 8.19
N ARG A 475 8.01 6.77 6.88
CA ARG A 475 8.97 7.71 6.31
C ARG A 475 8.36 8.39 5.10
N SER A 476 8.54 9.71 5.02
CA SER A 476 8.10 10.49 3.86
C SER A 476 8.74 9.96 2.57
N ALA A 477 7.93 9.82 1.52
CA ALA A 477 8.31 9.31 0.19
C ALA A 477 9.06 10.39 -0.62
N LYS A 478 10.11 10.98 -0.03
CA LYS A 478 10.83 12.10 -0.65
C LYS A 478 11.48 11.72 -1.98
N GLY A 479 11.22 12.51 -3.01
CA GLY A 479 11.65 12.31 -4.40
C GLY A 479 10.81 11.28 -5.18
N SER A 480 9.69 10.81 -4.62
CA SER A 480 8.79 9.82 -5.23
C SER A 480 7.36 9.99 -4.71
N GLN A 481 6.92 11.24 -4.53
CA GLN A 481 5.61 11.58 -3.93
C GLN A 481 4.45 11.23 -4.87
N ASP A 482 4.62 11.49 -6.16
CA ASP A 482 3.73 11.06 -7.25
C ASP A 482 3.52 9.54 -7.28
N VAL A 483 4.62 8.76 -7.18
CA VAL A 483 4.57 7.30 -7.15
C VAL A 483 3.86 6.80 -5.90
N ALA A 484 4.15 7.36 -4.74
CA ALA A 484 3.50 6.98 -3.49
C ALA A 484 2.02 7.39 -3.45
N PHE A 485 1.67 8.54 -4.02
CA PHE A 485 0.28 8.95 -4.21
C PHE A 485 -0.48 7.93 -5.07
N ALA A 486 0.08 7.56 -6.23
CA ALA A 486 -0.51 6.58 -7.14
C ALA A 486 -0.61 5.19 -6.48
N ALA A 487 0.41 4.78 -5.72
CA ALA A 487 0.40 3.53 -4.97
C ALA A 487 -0.71 3.44 -3.92
N SER A 488 -1.18 4.59 -3.43
CA SER A 488 -2.28 4.67 -2.47
C SER A 488 -3.67 4.77 -3.11
N LEU A 489 -3.75 4.80 -4.45
CA LEU A 489 -5.03 4.73 -5.16
C LEU A 489 -5.50 3.25 -5.25
N PRO A 490 -6.82 3.00 -5.26
CA PRO A 490 -7.38 1.66 -5.41
C PRO A 490 -7.32 1.20 -6.88
N ILE A 491 -6.13 1.12 -7.47
CA ILE A 491 -5.90 0.76 -8.88
C ILE A 491 -4.95 -0.44 -9.06
N GLY A 492 -4.50 -1.07 -7.97
CA GLY A 492 -3.72 -2.33 -8.00
C GLY A 492 -2.31 -2.22 -8.57
N LEU A 493 -1.58 -1.13 -8.31
CA LEU A 493 -0.19 -0.99 -8.75
C LEU A 493 0.76 -1.94 -8.00
N VAL A 494 1.41 -2.83 -8.74
CA VAL A 494 2.45 -3.74 -8.22
C VAL A 494 3.81 -3.06 -8.29
N LEU A 495 4.11 -2.19 -7.32
CA LEU A 495 5.29 -1.30 -7.35
C LEU A 495 6.62 -1.97 -7.72
N PRO A 496 6.98 -3.17 -7.21
CA PRO A 496 8.26 -3.80 -7.53
C PRO A 496 8.47 -4.07 -9.03
N GLU A 497 7.41 -4.32 -9.79
CA GLU A 497 7.44 -4.61 -11.23
C GLU A 497 7.66 -3.36 -12.08
N HIS A 498 7.52 -2.18 -11.50
CA HIS A 498 7.79 -0.89 -12.16
C HIS A 498 9.18 -0.34 -11.84
N MET A 499 10.01 -1.08 -11.11
CA MET A 499 11.33 -0.63 -10.70
C MET A 499 12.42 -1.12 -11.64
N THR A 500 13.38 -0.24 -11.93
CA THR A 500 14.54 -0.58 -12.78
C THR A 500 15.48 -1.61 -12.14
N LEU A 501 15.45 -1.73 -10.81
CA LEU A 501 16.24 -2.72 -10.07
C LEU A 501 15.39 -3.95 -9.73
N PRO A 502 15.79 -5.15 -10.21
CA PRO A 502 15.15 -6.42 -9.86
C PRO A 502 15.01 -6.60 -8.35
N THR A 503 13.93 -7.29 -7.94
CA THR A 503 13.62 -7.55 -6.54
C THR A 503 14.72 -8.34 -5.82
N SER A 504 15.33 -9.32 -6.49
CA SER A 504 16.41 -10.15 -5.96
C SER A 504 17.63 -9.34 -5.52
N ILE A 505 18.04 -8.38 -6.35
CA ILE A 505 19.16 -7.48 -6.03
C ILE A 505 18.81 -6.62 -4.82
N ARG A 506 17.58 -6.13 -4.73
CA ARG A 506 17.14 -5.28 -3.61
C ARG A 506 17.08 -6.01 -2.29
N GLU A 507 16.64 -7.26 -2.28
CA GLU A 507 16.61 -8.08 -1.06
C GLU A 507 18.03 -8.41 -0.58
N ALA A 508 19.03 -8.39 -1.47
CA ALA A 508 20.43 -8.58 -1.15
C ALA A 508 21.18 -7.30 -0.70
N MET A 509 20.62 -6.10 -0.96
CA MET A 509 21.15 -4.80 -0.52
C MET A 509 20.63 -4.40 0.86
#